data_AF-A0A2G9T515-F1
#
_entry.id   AF-A0A2G9T515-F1
#
_cell.length_a   1.000
_cell.length_b   1.000
_cell.length_c   1.000
_cell.angle_alpha   90.00
_cell.angle_beta   90.00
_cell.angle_gamma   90.00
#
_symmetry.space_group_name_H-M   'P 1'
#
loop_
_entity.id
_entity.type
_entity.pdbx_description
1 polymer ?
#
loop_
_entity_poly.entity_id
_entity_poly.type
_entity_poly.pdbx_seq_one_letter_code
_entity_poly.pdbx_strand_id
1 'polypeptide(L)'
;MHDAPRFDHTKFFYCNHCDSRLSGSKAVCVNPDCAIQGIPPKRCKATKRTVVHFLKIEPQLSMILNKVLPTLVQLHREIHSGEASPKRSETSSFPRYKRAIETPTEFDQRKIKIILTLNFDGVRLKKLSR
;
A
#
# COMPACT_ATOMS: atom_id res chain seq x y z
N MET A 1 -5.85 16.34 -22.93
CA MET A 1 -4.87 15.83 -21.94
C MET A 1 -5.47 14.59 -21.29
N HIS A 2 -4.93 13.41 -21.58
CA HIS A 2 -5.38 12.17 -20.95
C HIS A 2 -4.69 12.06 -19.58
N ASP A 3 -5.45 12.19 -18.49
CA ASP A 3 -4.97 11.88 -17.15
C ASP A 3 -4.41 10.45 -17.15
N ALA A 4 -3.11 10.27 -16.88
CA ALA A 4 -2.54 8.96 -16.64
C ALA A 4 -3.29 8.27 -15.48
N PRO A 5 -3.51 6.94 -15.53
CA PRO A 5 -4.23 6.24 -14.48
C PRO A 5 -3.54 6.48 -13.13
N ARG A 6 -4.27 7.13 -12.21
CA ARG A 6 -3.79 7.67 -10.92
C ARG A 6 -2.92 6.72 -10.08
N PHE A 7 -3.05 5.41 -10.25
CA PHE A 7 -2.33 4.40 -9.48
C PHE A 7 -1.62 3.34 -10.36
N ASP A 8 -1.54 3.57 -11.67
CA ASP A 8 -0.92 2.67 -12.65
C ASP A 8 -1.32 1.19 -12.44
N HIS A 9 -2.63 0.98 -12.37
CA HIS A 9 -3.22 -0.28 -11.93
C HIS A 9 -3.14 -1.34 -13.03
N THR A 10 -2.31 -2.36 -12.80
CA THR A 10 -2.21 -3.53 -13.68
C THR A 10 -2.76 -4.79 -12.98
N LYS A 11 -3.43 -5.65 -13.74
CA LYS A 11 -3.97 -6.93 -13.25
C LYS A 11 -3.34 -8.09 -13.98
N PHE A 12 -2.98 -9.10 -13.22
CA PHE A 12 -2.51 -10.37 -13.73
C PHE A 12 -3.36 -11.51 -13.24
N PHE A 13 -3.63 -12.46 -14.14
CA PHE A 13 -4.51 -13.57 -13.89
C PHE A 13 -3.70 -14.86 -13.90
N TYR A 14 -3.97 -15.72 -12.95
CA TYR A 14 -3.31 -17.01 -12.80
C TYR A 14 -4.35 -18.11 -12.59
N CYS A 15 -4.02 -19.30 -13.08
CA CYS A 15 -4.75 -20.51 -12.74
C CYS A 15 -4.66 -20.72 -11.23
N ASN A 16 -5.78 -20.93 -10.55
CA ASN A 16 -5.78 -21.11 -9.09
C ASN A 16 -5.38 -22.53 -8.65
N HIS A 17 -5.11 -23.42 -9.60
CA HIS A 17 -4.72 -24.80 -9.31
C HIS A 17 -3.25 -25.08 -9.64
N CYS A 18 -2.72 -24.53 -10.74
CA CYS A 18 -1.35 -24.79 -11.19
C CYS A 18 -0.50 -23.52 -11.32
N ASP A 19 -1.02 -22.36 -10.89
CA ASP A 19 -0.36 -21.05 -10.93
C ASP A 19 0.14 -20.59 -12.30
N SER A 20 -0.25 -21.28 -13.38
CA SER A 20 0.12 -20.86 -14.74
C SER A 20 -0.53 -19.52 -15.08
N ARG A 21 0.26 -18.67 -15.74
CA ARG A 21 -0.16 -17.35 -16.19
C ARG A 21 -1.28 -17.44 -17.22
N LEU A 22 -2.29 -16.61 -17.07
CA LEU A 22 -3.45 -16.52 -17.95
C LEU A 22 -3.50 -15.18 -18.68
N SER A 23 -4.03 -15.17 -19.90
CA SER A 23 -4.19 -13.96 -20.73
C SER A 23 -5.30 -13.03 -20.24
N GLY A 24 -6.18 -13.49 -19.35
CA GLY A 24 -7.27 -12.67 -18.82
C GLY A 24 -8.15 -13.38 -17.80
N SER A 25 -9.15 -12.65 -17.29
CA SER A 25 -10.10 -13.14 -16.27
C SER A 25 -10.99 -14.29 -16.71
N LYS A 26 -11.22 -14.41 -18.03
CA LYS A 26 -12.05 -15.44 -18.65
C LYS A 26 -11.24 -16.57 -19.30
N ALA A 27 -9.92 -16.46 -19.32
CA ALA A 27 -9.06 -17.43 -19.99
C ALA A 27 -9.13 -18.81 -19.32
N VAL A 28 -9.08 -19.86 -20.14
CA VAL A 28 -8.97 -21.25 -19.72
C VAL A 28 -7.52 -21.61 -19.44
N CYS A 29 -7.29 -22.56 -18.53
CA CYS A 29 -5.94 -23.08 -18.33
C CYS A 29 -5.57 -23.98 -19.52
N VAL A 30 -4.37 -23.78 -20.07
CA VAL A 30 -3.83 -24.55 -21.20
C VAL A 30 -2.79 -25.58 -20.78
N ASN A 31 -2.44 -25.63 -19.49
CA ASN A 31 -1.50 -26.61 -18.96
C ASN A 31 -2.16 -28.01 -18.99
N PRO A 32 -1.61 -28.98 -19.74
CA PRO A 32 -2.18 -30.33 -19.85
C PRO A 32 -2.24 -31.07 -18.51
N ASP A 33 -1.34 -30.77 -17.58
CA ASP A 33 -1.27 -31.46 -16.28
C ASP A 33 -2.17 -30.81 -15.21
N CYS A 34 -2.96 -29.80 -15.59
CA CYS A 34 -3.82 -29.08 -14.66
C CYS A 34 -5.21 -29.70 -14.59
N ALA A 35 -5.70 -30.00 -13.37
CA ALA A 35 -7.04 -30.58 -13.18
C ALA A 35 -8.20 -29.69 -13.65
N ILE A 36 -7.94 -28.41 -13.98
CA ILE A 36 -8.92 -27.49 -14.56
C ILE A 36 -8.56 -27.02 -15.98
N GLN A 37 -7.73 -27.78 -16.70
CA GLN A 37 -7.41 -27.54 -18.10
C GLN A 37 -8.71 -27.43 -18.93
N GLY A 38 -8.80 -26.41 -19.78
CA GLY A 38 -9.97 -26.18 -20.64
C GLY A 38 -11.25 -25.78 -19.92
N ILE A 39 -11.31 -25.84 -18.57
CA ILE A 39 -12.53 -25.52 -17.82
C ILE A 39 -12.73 -23.99 -17.74
N PRO A 40 -13.89 -23.46 -18.18
CA PRO A 40 -14.21 -22.05 -18.06
C PRO A 40 -14.31 -21.58 -16.60
N PRO A 41 -13.76 -20.40 -16.26
CA PRO A 41 -13.82 -19.89 -14.89
C PRO A 41 -15.26 -19.50 -14.50
N LYS A 42 -15.69 -19.88 -13.29
CA LYS A 42 -16.96 -19.45 -12.69
C LYS A 42 -16.68 -18.64 -11.43
N ARG A 43 -17.30 -17.46 -11.33
CA ARG A 43 -16.99 -16.43 -10.30
C ARG A 43 -17.07 -16.95 -8.85
N CYS A 44 -17.97 -17.89 -8.56
CA CYS A 44 -18.24 -18.40 -7.22
C CYS A 44 -17.85 -19.88 -7.03
N LYS A 45 -16.97 -20.43 -7.88
CA LYS A 45 -16.51 -21.82 -7.78
C LYS A 45 -15.01 -21.90 -7.63
N ALA A 46 -14.52 -23.10 -7.30
CA ALA A 46 -13.11 -23.46 -7.27
C ALA A 46 -12.37 -23.29 -8.62
N THR A 47 -13.03 -22.80 -9.67
CA THR A 47 -12.41 -22.43 -10.95
C THR A 47 -12.17 -20.91 -11.07
N LYS A 48 -12.43 -20.13 -10.01
CA LYS A 48 -12.13 -18.70 -9.97
C LYS A 48 -10.62 -18.48 -10.12
N ARG A 49 -10.22 -17.51 -10.94
CA ARG A 49 -8.81 -17.19 -11.16
C ARG A 49 -8.21 -16.44 -9.97
N THR A 50 -6.95 -16.73 -9.67
CA THR A 50 -6.13 -15.89 -8.80
C THR A 50 -5.86 -14.60 -9.56
N VAL A 51 -6.12 -13.45 -8.92
CA VAL A 51 -5.90 -12.13 -9.50
C VAL A 51 -4.87 -11.41 -8.66
N VAL A 52 -3.74 -11.07 -9.25
CA VAL A 52 -2.70 -10.26 -8.62
C VAL A 52 -2.85 -8.83 -9.13
N HIS A 53 -2.95 -7.88 -8.21
CA HIS A 53 -3.08 -6.46 -8.50
C HIS A 53 -1.75 -5.76 -8.26
N PHE A 54 -1.21 -5.12 -9.29
CA PHE A 54 -0.03 -4.27 -9.21
C PHE A 54 -0.46 -2.81 -9.22
N LEU A 55 0.04 -2.04 -8.27
CA LEU A 55 -0.35 -0.66 -8.02
C LEU A 55 0.89 0.16 -7.65
N LYS A 56 0.98 1.38 -8.18
CA LYS A 56 1.91 2.37 -7.67
C LYS A 56 1.37 2.93 -6.35
N ILE A 57 2.13 2.73 -5.28
CA ILE A 57 1.76 3.21 -3.93
C ILE A 57 2.01 4.71 -3.75
N GLU A 58 2.97 5.26 -4.49
CA GLU A 58 3.42 6.66 -4.37
C GLU A 58 2.26 7.67 -4.41
N PRO A 59 1.31 7.63 -5.37
CA PRO A 59 0.22 8.60 -5.41
C PRO A 59 -0.67 8.55 -4.15
N GLN A 60 -0.89 7.35 -3.60
CA GLN A 60 -1.66 7.19 -2.37
C GLN A 60 -0.89 7.72 -1.17
N LEU A 61 0.41 7.41 -1.09
CA LEU A 61 1.28 7.88 -0.02
C LEU A 61 1.38 9.41 -0.03
N SER A 62 1.61 10.02 -1.19
CA SER A 62 1.67 11.48 -1.35
C SER A 62 0.37 12.16 -0.90
N MET A 63 -0.79 11.60 -1.24
CA MET A 63 -2.07 12.14 -0.76
C MET A 63 -2.21 12.11 0.75
N ILE A 64 -1.86 10.97 1.37
CA ILE A 64 -1.96 10.81 2.82
C ILE A 64 -0.98 11.76 3.50
N LEU A 65 0.27 11.77 3.06
CA LEU A 65 1.32 12.64 3.58
C LEU A 65 0.92 14.11 3.47
N ASN A 66 0.46 14.59 2.31
CA ASN A 66 0.02 15.97 2.16
C ASN A 66 -1.11 16.35 3.12
N LYS A 67 -2.01 15.41 3.43
CA LYS A 67 -3.11 15.65 4.38
C LYS A 67 -2.62 15.73 5.83
N VAL A 68 -1.64 14.91 6.22
CA VAL A 68 -1.20 14.77 7.62
C VAL A 68 0.08 15.55 7.94
N LEU A 69 0.76 16.08 6.92
CA LEU A 69 2.04 16.78 7.06
C LEU A 69 1.99 17.92 8.10
N PRO A 70 0.95 18.79 8.14
CA PRO A 70 0.88 19.84 9.17
C PRO A 70 0.89 19.28 10.59
N THR A 71 0.16 18.18 10.82
CA THR A 71 0.11 17.48 12.11
C THR A 71 1.46 16.87 12.47
N LEU A 72 2.15 16.26 11.49
CA LEU A 72 3.48 15.69 11.70
C LEU A 72 4.51 16.78 12.05
N VAL A 73 4.50 17.90 11.33
CA VAL A 73 5.40 19.03 11.63
C VAL A 73 5.17 19.57 13.04
N GLN A 74 3.91 19.71 13.45
CA GLN A 74 3.59 20.18 14.80
C GLN A 74 4.05 19.19 15.87
N LEU A 75 3.81 17.89 15.68
CA LEU A 75 4.30 16.86 16.60
C LEU A 75 5.83 16.88 16.74
N HIS A 76 6.55 16.98 15.62
CA HIS A 76 8.01 17.01 15.65
C HIS A 76 8.53 18.27 16.33
N ARG A 77 7.87 19.43 16.12
CA ARG A 77 8.17 20.66 16.85
C ARG A 77 8.02 20.47 18.36
N GLU A 78 6.93 19.87 18.83
CA GLU A 78 6.68 19.60 20.25
C GLU A 78 7.72 18.64 20.86
N ILE A 79 8.19 17.66 20.06
CA ILE A 79 9.24 16.74 20.51
C ILE A 79 10.57 17.50 20.68
N HIS A 80 10.94 18.36 19.72
CA HIS A 80 12.18 19.13 19.76
C HIS A 80 12.16 20.26 20.80
N SER A 81 11.01 20.88 21.07
CA SER A 81 10.84 21.89 22.12
C SER A 81 10.76 21.29 23.53
N GLY A 82 10.58 19.97 23.66
CA GLY A 82 10.36 19.30 24.93
C GLY A 82 8.95 19.45 25.50
N GLU A 83 8.02 20.03 24.73
CA GLU A 83 6.63 20.28 25.12
C GLU A 83 5.69 19.08 24.84
N ALA A 84 6.21 18.03 24.19
CA ALA A 84 5.43 16.84 23.86
C ALA A 84 4.90 16.14 25.13
N SER A 85 3.59 16.27 25.37
CA SER A 85 2.89 15.54 26.44
C SER A 85 2.78 14.05 26.08
N PRO A 86 3.37 13.13 26.86
CA PRO A 86 3.43 11.73 26.48
C PRO A 86 2.05 11.07 26.67
N LYS A 87 1.36 10.81 25.56
CA LYS A 87 0.23 9.89 25.53
C LYS A 87 0.78 8.47 25.37
N ARG A 88 0.70 7.64 26.40
CA ARG A 88 1.29 6.28 26.42
C ARG A 88 0.79 5.35 25.29
N SER A 89 -0.37 5.65 24.71
CA SER A 89 -0.92 4.93 23.55
C SER A 89 -0.26 5.30 22.21
N GLU A 90 0.44 6.43 22.14
CA GLU A 90 0.98 6.97 20.90
C GLU A 90 2.40 6.48 20.64
N THR A 91 2.67 6.11 19.39
CA THR A 91 4.00 5.64 18.94
C THR A 91 5.09 6.70 19.11
N SER A 92 4.73 7.98 19.05
CA SER A 92 5.64 9.12 19.26
C SER A 92 6.18 9.22 20.70
N SER A 93 5.50 8.61 21.67
CA SER A 93 5.93 8.59 23.07
C SER A 93 7.07 7.60 23.34
N PHE A 94 7.35 6.69 22.41
CA PHE A 94 8.36 5.65 22.63
C PHE A 94 9.77 6.18 22.36
N PRO A 95 10.77 5.85 23.21
CA PRO A 95 12.16 6.29 23.01
C PRO A 95 12.76 5.89 21.67
N ARG A 96 12.33 4.76 21.11
CA ARG A 96 12.78 4.30 19.78
C ARG A 96 12.33 5.25 18.66
N TYR A 97 11.12 5.81 18.75
CA TYR A 97 10.62 6.78 17.79
C TYR A 97 11.45 8.06 17.87
N LYS A 98 11.62 8.63 19.07
CA LYS A 98 12.38 9.87 19.29
C LYS A 98 13.84 9.79 18.81
N ARG A 99 14.46 8.61 18.88
CA ARG A 99 15.83 8.38 18.37
C ARG A 99 15.91 8.15 16.86
N ALA A 100 14.79 7.82 16.23
CA ALA A 100 14.73 7.48 14.81
C ALA A 100 14.25 8.65 13.93
N ILE A 101 13.62 9.67 14.52
CA ILE A 101 13.31 10.92 13.83
C ILE A 101 14.56 11.80 13.69
N GLU A 102 14.42 12.92 13.01
CA GLU A 102 15.50 13.87 12.77
C GLU A 102 16.04 14.52 14.06
N THR A 103 17.24 15.10 13.98
CA THR A 103 17.77 15.96 15.05
C THR A 103 17.13 17.36 15.01
N PRO A 104 17.23 18.16 16.08
CA PRO A 104 16.73 19.54 16.07
C PRO A 104 17.32 20.38 14.91
N THR A 105 18.63 20.25 14.65
CA THR A 105 19.29 20.96 13.56
C THR A 105 18.78 20.52 12.17
N GLU A 106 18.51 19.23 11.98
CA GLU A 106 17.89 18.74 10.74
C GLU A 106 16.47 19.29 10.56
N PHE A 107 15.70 19.36 11.66
CA PHE A 107 14.35 19.93 11.66
C PHE A 107 14.35 21.43 11.31
N ASP A 108 15.27 22.21 11.87
CA ASP A 108 15.44 23.64 11.56
C ASP A 108 15.80 23.88 10.08
N GLN A 109 16.54 22.94 9.47
CA GLN A 109 16.81 22.91 8.03
C GLN A 109 15.61 22.46 7.18
N ARG A 110 14.42 22.34 7.77
CA ARG A 110 13.18 21.88 7.12
C ARG A 110 13.28 20.45 6.58
N LYS A 111 14.10 19.60 7.20
CA LYS A 111 14.17 18.16 6.90
C LYS A 111 13.42 17.40 7.98
N ILE A 112 12.36 16.70 7.59
CA ILE A 112 11.55 15.89 8.49
C ILE A 112 11.73 14.39 8.16
N LYS A 113 12.00 13.56 9.15
CA LYS A 113 12.10 12.10 9.00
C LYS A 113 10.83 11.45 9.49
N ILE A 114 10.00 10.99 8.55
CA ILE A 114 8.72 10.34 8.87
C ILE A 114 8.92 8.83 8.93
N ILE A 115 8.55 8.22 10.07
CA ILE A 115 8.53 6.77 10.22
C ILE A 115 7.21 6.23 9.67
N LEU A 116 7.28 5.43 8.61
CA LEU A 116 6.10 4.85 7.96
C LEU A 116 5.98 3.36 8.31
N THR A 117 4.80 2.98 8.79
CA THR A 117 4.41 1.57 8.97
C THR A 117 3.39 1.21 7.89
N LEU A 118 3.73 0.24 7.04
CA LEU A 118 2.86 -0.25 5.98
C LEU A 118 2.27 -1.60 6.38
N ASN A 119 0.94 -1.64 6.54
CA ASN A 119 0.18 -2.86 6.79
C ASN A 119 -0.56 -3.25 5.51
N PHE A 120 -0.36 -4.48 5.05
CA PHE A 120 -0.94 -4.98 3.78
C PHE A 120 -2.06 -6.01 3.99
N ASP A 121 -2.34 -6.40 5.23
CA ASP A 121 -3.41 -7.37 5.52
C ASP A 121 -4.81 -6.73 5.39
N GLY A 122 -5.76 -7.49 4.84
CA GLY A 122 -7.16 -7.06 4.69
C GLY A 122 -7.43 -5.93 3.69
N VAL A 123 -6.45 -5.52 2.88
CA VAL A 123 -6.60 -4.39 1.95
C VAL A 123 -7.68 -4.66 0.89
N ARG A 124 -8.79 -3.91 0.99
CA ARG A 124 -9.80 -3.84 -0.07
C ARG A 124 -9.51 -2.68 -0.99
N LEU A 125 -9.02 -3.01 -2.17
CA LEU A 125 -8.79 -2.06 -3.24
C LEU A 125 -10.12 -1.44 -3.71
N LYS A 126 -10.33 -0.15 -3.40
CA LYS A 126 -11.51 0.64 -3.80
C LYS A 126 -11.06 1.80 -4.68
N LYS A 127 -11.92 2.21 -5.63
CA LYS A 127 -11.68 3.39 -6.50
C LYS A 127 -10.36 3.34 -7.28
N LEU A 128 -9.97 2.15 -7.74
CA LEU A 128 -8.75 1.95 -8.55
C LEU A 128 -8.91 2.37 -10.01
N SER A 129 -10.14 2.44 -10.49
CA SER A 129 -10.52 3.06 -11.76
C SER A 129 -11.43 4.24 -11.47
N ARG A 130 -11.41 5.24 -12.36
CA ARG A 130 -12.37 6.35 -12.37
C ARG A 130 -13.78 5.80 -12.59
#